data_AF-A0A1W9SH79-F1
#
_entry.id   AF-A0A1W9SH79-F1
#
_cell.length_a   1.000
_cell.length_b   1.000
_cell.length_c   1.000
_cell.angle_alpha   90.00
_cell.angle_beta   90.00
_cell.angle_gamma   90.00
#
_symmetry.space_group_name_H-M   'P 1'
#
loop_
_entity.id
_entity.type
_entity.pdbx_description
1 polymer ?
#
loop_
_entity_poly.entity_id
_entity_poly.type
_entity_poly.pdbx_seq_one_letter_code
_entity_poly.pdbx_strand_id
1 'polypeptide(L)'
;MNNFKIAWRNLWRNKRRTLITVSSIFFGVFLAVIMNSMQEGSYSSMIDNVVKFYSGYIQVQNENYWDKKTINNSFEINKELTDGIKGVKEIIGYTERLESFCLASSETITT
;
A
#
# COMPACT_ATOMS: atom_id res chain seq x y z
N MET A 1 -33.46 -21.67 -39.46
CA MET A 1 -33.12 -22.72 -38.46
C MET A 1 -32.16 -22.09 -37.46
N ASN A 2 -32.44 -22.19 -36.15
CA ASN A 2 -31.75 -21.35 -35.15
C ASN A 2 -30.35 -21.91 -34.80
N ASN A 3 -29.29 -21.30 -35.34
CA ASN A 3 -27.89 -21.75 -35.22
C ASN A 3 -27.42 -21.90 -33.76
N PHE A 4 -27.91 -21.06 -32.85
CA PHE A 4 -27.63 -21.15 -31.42
C PHE A 4 -28.07 -22.47 -30.80
N LYS A 5 -29.25 -22.99 -31.19
CA LYS A 5 -29.77 -24.28 -30.71
C LYS A 5 -28.90 -25.45 -31.17
N ILE A 6 -28.34 -25.37 -32.38
CA ILE A 6 -27.47 -26.41 -32.94
C ILE A 6 -26.10 -26.39 -32.24
N ALA A 7 -25.50 -25.20 -32.06
CA ALA A 7 -24.22 -25.04 -31.38
C ALA A 7 -24.28 -25.55 -29.92
N TRP A 8 -25.33 -25.23 -29.16
CA TRP A 8 -25.51 -25.67 -27.78
C TRP A 8 -25.60 -27.20 -27.65
N ARG A 9 -26.38 -27.86 -28.52
CA ARG A 9 -26.47 -29.33 -28.56
C ARG A 9 -25.14 -29.96 -28.93
N ASN A 10 -24.34 -29.31 -29.78
CA ASN A 10 -23.04 -29.79 -30.21
C ASN A 10 -22.01 -29.74 -29.07
N LEU A 11 -21.98 -28.65 -28.30
CA LEU A 11 -21.15 -28.53 -27.10
C LEU A 11 -21.47 -29.60 -26.04
N TRP A 12 -22.76 -29.91 -25.85
CA TRP A 12 -23.21 -30.91 -24.89
C TRP A 12 -22.97 -32.36 -25.33
N ARG A 13 -22.78 -32.60 -26.63
CA ARG A 13 -22.53 -33.93 -27.20
C ARG A 13 -21.08 -34.37 -27.00
N ASN A 14 -20.13 -33.44 -26.89
CA ASN A 14 -18.71 -33.74 -26.68
C ASN A 14 -18.17 -33.10 -25.39
N LYS A 15 -18.82 -33.42 -24.25
CA LYS A 15 -18.63 -32.75 -22.96
C LYS A 15 -17.18 -32.67 -22.48
N ARG A 16 -16.38 -33.73 -22.70
CA ARG A 16 -14.97 -33.75 -22.24
C ARG A 16 -14.14 -32.66 -22.91
N ARG A 17 -14.24 -32.51 -24.24
CA ARG A 17 -13.47 -31.51 -24.99
C ARG A 17 -13.93 -30.09 -24.64
N THR A 18 -15.24 -29.88 -24.57
CA THR A 18 -15.82 -28.59 -24.17
C THR A 18 -15.41 -28.18 -22.76
N LEU A 19 -15.43 -29.12 -21.81
CA LEU A 19 -15.07 -28.84 -20.41
C LEU A 19 -13.62 -28.36 -20.30
N ILE A 20 -12.67 -29.05 -20.96
CA ILE A 20 -11.26 -28.66 -20.93
C ILE A 20 -11.07 -27.23 -21.43
N THR A 21 -11.65 -26.89 -22.60
CA THR A 21 -11.51 -25.55 -23.18
C THR A 21 -12.15 -24.47 -22.32
N VAL A 22 -13.37 -24.70 -21.83
CA VAL A 22 -14.08 -23.74 -20.97
C VAL A 22 -13.36 -23.56 -19.64
N SER A 23 -12.88 -24.63 -19.03
CA SER A 23 -12.10 -24.57 -17.79
C SER A 23 -10.81 -23.79 -17.97
N SER A 24 -10.05 -23.99 -19.05
CA SER A 24 -8.84 -23.21 -19.31
C SER A 24 -9.11 -21.71 -19.40
N ILE A 25 -10.16 -21.31 -20.14
CA ILE A 25 -10.55 -19.89 -20.26
C ILE A 25 -11.02 -19.36 -18.89
N PHE A 26 -11.85 -20.12 -18.19
CA PHE A 26 -12.36 -19.77 -16.87
C PHE A 26 -11.22 -19.51 -15.88
N PHE A 27 -10.27 -20.45 -15.74
CA PHE A 27 -9.15 -20.29 -14.82
C PHE A 27 -8.22 -19.15 -15.23
N GLY A 28 -7.98 -18.94 -16.52
CA GLY A 28 -7.19 -17.81 -17.00
C GLY A 28 -7.79 -16.46 -16.59
N VAL A 29 -9.09 -16.28 -16.83
CA VAL A 29 -9.79 -15.04 -16.44
C VAL A 29 -9.90 -14.92 -14.92
N PHE A 30 -10.24 -16.00 -14.23
CA PHE A 30 -10.37 -16.02 -12.77
C PHE A 30 -9.08 -15.60 -12.07
N LEU A 31 -7.95 -16.19 -12.46
CA LEU A 31 -6.64 -15.84 -11.90
C LEU A 31 -6.25 -14.40 -12.26
N ALA A 32 -6.51 -13.95 -13.50
CA ALA A 32 -6.23 -12.58 -13.91
C ALA A 32 -7.02 -11.54 -13.07
N VAL A 33 -8.29 -11.79 -12.80
CA VAL A 33 -9.12 -10.92 -11.96
C VAL A 33 -8.61 -10.91 -10.52
N ILE A 34 -8.28 -12.08 -9.95
CA ILE A 34 -7.72 -12.16 -8.59
C ILE A 34 -6.42 -11.38 -8.48
N MET A 35 -5.47 -11.59 -9.41
CA MET A 35 -4.20 -10.89 -9.39
C MET A 35 -4.38 -9.38 -9.50
N ASN A 36 -5.32 -8.93 -10.34
CA ASN A 36 -5.61 -7.51 -10.49
C ASN A 36 -6.16 -6.90 -9.18
N SER A 37 -7.17 -7.53 -8.57
CA SER A 37 -7.72 -7.06 -7.29
C SER A 37 -6.69 -7.09 -6.15
N MET A 38 -5.84 -8.13 -6.08
CA MET A 38 -4.76 -8.20 -5.10
C MET A 38 -3.74 -7.08 -5.30
N GLN A 39 -3.43 -6.74 -6.55
CA GLN A 39 -2.49 -5.68 -6.89
C GLN A 39 -3.03 -4.31 -6.46
N GLU A 40 -4.28 -3.98 -6.79
CA GLU A 40 -4.91 -2.72 -6.34
C GLU A 40 -4.98 -2.63 -4.81
N GLY A 41 -5.42 -3.69 -4.13
CA GLY A 41 -5.49 -3.72 -2.67
C GLY A 41 -4.12 -3.57 -2.02
N SER A 42 -3.10 -4.21 -2.59
CA SER A 42 -1.71 -4.11 -2.12
C SER A 42 -1.15 -2.71 -2.33
N TYR A 43 -1.44 -2.05 -3.45
CA TYR A 43 -1.02 -0.67 -3.70
C TYR A 43 -1.68 0.30 -2.72
N SER A 44 -2.99 0.20 -2.51
CA SER A 44 -3.68 1.04 -1.51
C SER A 44 -3.11 0.83 -0.11
N SER A 45 -2.86 -0.43 0.27
CA SER A 45 -2.29 -0.76 1.58
C SER A 45 -0.85 -0.26 1.70
N MET A 46 -0.06 -0.35 0.64
CA MET A 46 1.32 0.17 0.60
C MET A 46 1.32 1.68 0.79
N ILE A 47 0.46 2.42 0.07
CA ILE A 47 0.34 3.87 0.20
C ILE A 47 -0.03 4.23 1.65
N ASP A 48 -1.06 3.61 2.21
CA ASP A 48 -1.48 3.87 3.59
C ASP A 48 -0.37 3.59 4.60
N ASN A 49 0.37 2.48 4.42
CA ASN A 49 1.49 2.13 5.28
C ASN A 49 2.64 3.14 5.14
N VAL A 50 3.02 3.53 3.92
CA VAL A 50 4.09 4.50 3.68
C VAL A 50 3.73 5.84 4.32
N VAL A 51 2.50 6.32 4.12
CA VAL A 51 2.00 7.57 4.70
C VAL A 51 1.99 7.50 6.23
N LYS A 52 1.56 6.39 6.84
CA LYS A 52 1.54 6.24 8.30
C LYS A 52 2.94 6.13 8.93
N PHE A 53 3.87 5.41 8.29
CA PHE A 53 5.14 5.09 8.93
C PHE A 53 6.23 6.15 8.74
N TYR A 54 6.35 6.74 7.55
CA TYR A 54 7.54 7.53 7.21
C TYR A 54 7.40 9.01 7.52
N SER A 55 6.42 9.71 6.97
CA SER A 55 6.42 11.17 6.95
C SER A 55 5.06 11.83 7.16
N GLY A 56 3.96 11.08 7.10
CA GLY A 56 2.70 11.69 6.65
C GLY A 56 2.84 12.16 5.19
N TYR A 57 1.97 13.06 4.75
CA TYR A 57 1.99 13.59 3.38
C TYR A 57 3.19 14.51 3.11
N ILE A 58 3.67 15.24 4.12
CA ILE A 58 4.76 16.21 4.03
C ILE A 58 5.56 16.19 5.34
N GLN A 59 6.89 16.14 5.26
CA GLN A 59 7.79 16.22 6.40
C GLN A 59 8.72 17.42 6.26
N VAL A 60 8.82 18.22 7.31
CA VAL A 60 9.78 19.32 7.44
C VAL A 60 10.91 18.84 8.35
N GLN A 61 12.16 18.96 7.87
CA GLN A 61 13.34 18.54 8.62
C GLN A 61 14.57 19.35 8.22
N ASN A 62 15.61 19.28 9.05
CA ASN A 62 16.89 19.93 8.77
C ASN A 62 17.52 19.34 7.48
N GLU A 63 18.15 20.19 6.66
CA GLU A 63 18.81 19.78 5.41
C GLU A 63 19.86 18.68 5.64
N ASN A 64 20.63 18.80 6.73
CA ASN A 64 21.68 17.84 7.09
C ASN A 64 21.15 16.54 7.73
N TYR A 65 19.84 16.44 7.99
CA TYR A 65 19.24 15.26 8.62
C TYR A 65 19.30 14.04 7.69
N TRP A 66 19.16 14.22 6.38
CA TRP A 66 19.24 13.14 5.40
C TRP A 66 20.63 12.50 5.33
N ASP A 67 21.69 13.31 5.38
CA ASP A 67 23.08 12.84 5.36
C ASP A 67 23.49 12.17 6.67
N LYS A 68 23.03 12.73 7.80
CA LYS A 68 23.30 12.20 9.15
C LYS A 68 22.05 12.28 10.00
N LYS A 69 21.34 11.15 10.09
CA LYS A 69 20.18 10.95 10.97
C LYS A 69 20.58 10.87 12.44
N THR A 70 21.06 11.98 12.97
CA THR A 70 21.47 12.13 14.37
C THR A 70 20.61 13.18 15.05
N ILE A 71 20.40 13.04 16.37
CA ILE A 71 19.61 13.99 17.16
C ILE A 71 20.18 15.41 17.12
N ASN A 72 21.48 15.54 16.87
CA ASN A 72 22.17 16.83 16.70
C ASN A 72 21.73 17.58 15.44
N ASN A 73 21.17 16.88 14.46
CA ASN A 73 20.57 17.46 13.25
C ASN A 73 19.05 17.56 13.36
N SER A 74 18.51 17.52 14.58
CA SER A 74 17.11 17.90 14.81
C SER A 74 16.91 19.39 14.50
N PHE A 75 15.66 19.78 14.31
CA PHE A 75 15.29 21.18 14.12
C PHE A 75 14.45 21.62 15.32
N GLU A 76 14.64 22.85 15.77
CA GLU A 76 13.75 23.46 16.74
C GLU A 76 12.51 24.02 16.05
N ILE A 77 11.35 23.74 16.62
CA ILE A 77 10.08 24.27 16.12
C ILE A 77 9.96 25.72 16.55
N ASN A 78 9.98 26.63 15.58
CA ASN A 78 9.72 28.05 15.79
C ASN A 78 8.21 28.34 15.67
N LYS A 79 7.70 29.29 16.47
CA LYS A 79 6.32 29.79 16.39
C LYS A 79 5.93 30.24 14.99
N GLU A 80 6.85 30.86 14.25
CA GLU A 80 6.61 31.31 12.88
C GLU A 80 6.25 30.14 11.94
N LEU A 81 6.92 28.99 12.11
CA LEU A 81 6.63 27.78 11.35
C LEU A 81 5.24 27.23 11.69
N THR A 82 4.93 27.17 12.98
CA THR A 82 3.65 26.66 13.49
C THR A 82 2.48 27.56 13.07
N ASP A 83 2.66 28.88 13.08
CA ASP A 83 1.67 29.85 12.66
C ASP A 83 1.45 29.82 11.14
N GLY A 84 2.51 29.62 10.36
CA GLY A 84 2.42 29.37 8.92
C GLY A 84 1.63 28.11 8.59
N ILE A 85 1.86 27.01 9.33
CA ILE A 85 1.11 25.75 9.17
C ILE A 85 -0.37 25.94 9.53
N LYS A 86 -0.68 26.65 10.62
CA LYS A 86 -2.07 26.95 11.02
C LYS A 86 -2.80 27.88 10.05
N GLY A 87 -2.08 28.69 9.29
CA GLY A 87 -2.64 29.62 8.31
C GLY A 87 -3.21 28.94 7.06
N VAL A 88 -2.85 27.68 6.79
CA VAL A 88 -3.27 26.93 5.60
C VAL A 88 -4.49 26.09 5.93
N LYS A 89 -5.64 26.39 5.30
CA LYS A 89 -6.93 25.72 5.58
C LYS A 89 -6.95 24.25 5.18
N GLU A 90 -6.11 23.85 4.24
CA GLU A 90 -5.99 22.50 3.70
C GLU A 90 -5.22 21.56 4.66
N ILE A 91 -4.53 22.10 5.67
CA ILE A 91 -3.80 21.29 6.65
C ILE A 91 -4.78 20.84 7.75
N ILE A 92 -5.13 19.54 7.72
CA ILE A 92 -6.09 18.93 8.64
C ILE A 92 -5.46 18.64 10.01
N GLY A 93 -4.13 18.46 10.05
CA GLY A 93 -3.39 18.22 11.28
C GLY A 93 -1.89 18.15 11.04
N TYR A 94 -1.12 18.40 12.10
CA TYR A 94 0.32 18.24 12.12
C TYR A 94 0.73 17.60 13.46
N THR A 95 1.87 16.93 13.47
CA THR A 95 2.43 16.34 14.69
C THR A 95 3.95 16.52 14.69
N GLU A 96 4.50 16.69 15.89
CA GLU A 96 5.94 16.81 16.09
C GLU A 96 6.49 15.40 16.34
N ARG A 97 7.55 15.02 15.63
CA ARG A 97 8.13 13.69 15.73
C ARG A 97 9.64 13.77 15.92
N LEU A 98 10.12 13.13 16.96
CA LEU A 98 11.54 12.97 17.26
C LEU A 98 11.89 11.48 17.18
N GLU A 99 12.91 11.14 16.39
CA GLU A 99 13.42 9.78 16.27
C GLU A 99 14.87 9.73 16.74
N SER A 100 15.16 8.82 17.67
CA SER A 100 16.50 8.61 18.21
C SER A 100 16.73 7.11 18.40
N PHE A 101 17.97 6.67 18.19
CA PHE A 101 18.36 5.29 18.38
C PHE A 101 18.82 5.07 19.82
N CYS A 102 18.28 4.04 20.49
CA CYS A 102 18.77 3.59 21.79
C CYS A 102 18.99 2.08 21.79
N LEU A 103 20.02 1.63 22.51
CA LEU A 103 20.26 0.23 22.82
C LEU A 103 19.93 0.03 24.30
N ALA A 104 18.99 -0.87 24.57
CA ALA A 104 18.72 -1.34 25.92
C ALA A 104 19.30 -2.75 26.06
N SER A 105 20.11 -2.96 27.10
CA SER A 105 20.65 -4.27 27.46
C SER A 105 20.20 -4.63 28.87
N SER A 106 19.75 -5.87 29.06
CA SER A 106 19.37 -6.42 30.35
C SER A 106 20.21 -7.66 30.63
N GLU A 107 20.70 -7.81 31.86
CA GLU A 107 21.44 -9.01 32.28
C GLU A 107 20.53 -10.24 32.39
N THR A 108 19.22 -10.05 32.58
CA THR A 108 18.25 -11.13 32.70
C THR A 108 17.44 -11.27 31.41
N ILE A 109 17.64 -12.38 30.70
CA ILE A 109 16.78 -12.80 29.58
C ILE A 109 15.47 -13.30 30.19
N THR A 110 14.37 -12.57 30.00
CA THR A 110 13.05 -13.04 30.41
C THR A 110 12.70 -14.25 29.55
N THR A 111 12.61 -15.42 30.18
CA THR A 111 12.11 -16.68 29.58
C THR A 111 10.59 -16.69 29.62
#